data_AF-A0A6N4AJ48-F1
#
_entry.id   AF-A0A6N4AJ48-F1
#
_cell.length_a   1.000
_cell.length_b   1.000
_cell.length_c   1.000
_cell.angle_alpha   90.00
_cell.angle_beta   90.00
_cell.angle_gamma   90.00
#
_symmetry.space_group_name_H-M   'P 1'
#
loop_
_entity.id
_entity.type
_entity.pdbx_description
1 polymer ?
#
loop_
_entity_poly.entity_id
_entity_poly.type
_entity_poly.pdbx_seq_one_letter_code
_entity_poly.pdbx_strand_id
1 'polypeptide(L)'
;MFDKTWNIERHKVGNGQQELQIAIIVREMETSFSTYSESWCNSFFNQIKEIPRTNNFSAEYACRAYAIDTYTVEIWKMDTKGEKKYKMFTVTKIR
;
A
#
# COMPACT_ATOMS: atom_id res chain seq x y z
N MET A 1 11.11 13.42 15.89
CA MET A 1 10.70 13.39 14.48
C MET A 1 11.39 12.17 13.89
N PHE A 2 10.65 11.14 13.48
CA PHE A 2 11.26 9.95 12.89
C PHE A 2 11.65 10.29 11.45
N ASP A 3 12.88 9.97 11.06
CA ASP A 3 13.35 10.21 9.69
C ASP A 3 12.61 9.29 8.72
N LYS A 4 12.22 9.86 7.57
CA LYS A 4 11.58 9.09 6.50
C LYS A 4 12.61 8.11 5.95
N THR A 5 12.24 6.83 5.88
CA THR A 5 13.06 5.76 5.32
C THR A 5 12.59 5.37 3.92
N TRP A 6 11.35 5.70 3.57
CA TRP A 6 10.75 5.46 2.26
C TRP A 6 10.11 6.74 1.72
N ASN A 7 10.37 7.01 0.44
CA ASN A 7 9.74 8.07 -0.32
C ASN A 7 8.47 7.55 -1.00
N ILE A 8 7.39 8.34 -0.99
CA ILE A 8 6.10 7.92 -1.53
C ILE A 8 5.64 8.88 -2.61
N GLU A 9 5.54 8.35 -3.81
CA GLU A 9 4.92 9.00 -4.95
C GLU A 9 3.45 8.57 -5.03
N ARG A 10 2.53 9.54 -4.94
CA ARG A 10 1.10 9.31 -5.10
C ARG A 10 0.71 9.46 -6.57
N HIS A 11 0.04 8.45 -7.11
CA HIS A 11 -0.52 8.47 -8.46
C HIS A 11 -2.02 8.79 -8.39
N LYS A 12 -2.85 7.75 -8.26
CA LYS A 12 -4.31 7.89 -8.20
C LYS A 12 -4.86 7.24 -6.94
N VAL A 13 -5.64 8.01 -6.18
CA VAL A 13 -6.38 7.51 -5.02
C VAL A 13 -7.77 8.13 -5.12
N GLY A 14 -8.81 7.30 -5.18
CA GLY A 14 -10.18 7.80 -5.19
C GLY A 14 -10.63 8.25 -3.80
N ASN A 15 -11.90 8.66 -3.72
CA ASN A 15 -12.47 9.27 -2.52
C ASN A 15 -13.20 8.27 -1.61
N GLY A 16 -13.07 6.97 -1.88
CA GLY A 16 -13.70 5.93 -1.06
C GLY A 16 -13.00 5.80 0.29
N GLN A 17 -13.76 5.52 1.35
CA GLN A 17 -13.25 5.39 2.72
C GLN A 17 -12.09 4.39 2.82
N GLN A 18 -12.17 3.25 2.13
CA GLN A 18 -11.11 2.24 2.10
C GLN A 18 -9.82 2.77 1.45
N GLU A 19 -9.94 3.53 0.35
CA GLU A 19 -8.78 4.08 -0.36
C GLU A 19 -8.10 5.18 0.45
N LEU A 20 -8.87 5.95 1.23
CA LEU A 20 -8.34 6.90 2.20
C LEU A 20 -7.60 6.19 3.35
N GLN A 21 -8.14 5.11 3.89
CA GLN A 21 -7.46 4.31 4.93
C GLN A 21 -6.16 3.70 4.42
N ILE A 22 -6.16 3.16 3.19
CA ILE A 22 -4.93 2.68 2.53
C ILE A 22 -3.93 3.83 2.41
N ALA A 23 -4.36 5.01 1.98
CA ALA A 23 -3.47 6.17 1.85
C ALA A 23 -2.85 6.58 3.20
N ILE A 24 -3.59 6.49 4.30
CA ILE A 24 -3.10 6.75 5.66
C ILE A 24 -2.02 5.71 6.04
N ILE A 25 -2.32 4.42 5.90
CA ILE A 25 -1.37 3.33 6.19
C ILE A 25 -0.08 3.50 5.39
N VAL A 26 -0.19 3.76 4.09
CA VAL A 26 0.97 3.96 3.21
C VAL A 26 1.83 5.12 3.70
N ARG A 27 1.21 6.23 4.13
CA ARG A 27 1.94 7.38 4.71
C ARG A 27 2.59 7.06 6.05
N GLU A 28 1.94 6.31 6.94
CA GLU A 28 2.52 5.88 8.21
C GLU A 28 3.73 4.96 7.98
N MET A 29 3.70 4.18 6.91
CA MET A 29 4.80 3.32 6.50
C MET A 29 5.97 4.06 5.83
N GLU A 30 5.92 5.39 5.64
CA GLU A 30 7.09 6.20 5.23
C GLU A 30 8.27 6.07 6.21
N THR A 31 7.96 5.85 7.48
CA THR A 31 8.94 5.68 8.57
C THR A 31 9.12 4.21 8.95
N SER A 32 8.71 3.27 8.08
CA SER A 32 8.85 1.84 8.34
C SER A 32 10.31 1.42 8.46
N PHE A 33 10.59 0.49 9.39
CA PHE A 33 11.89 -0.16 9.53
C PHE A 33 12.13 -1.29 8.52
N SER A 34 11.20 -1.52 7.58
CA SER A 34 11.37 -2.53 6.52
C SER A 34 12.65 -2.25 5.72
N THR A 35 13.55 -3.23 5.71
CA THR A 35 14.85 -3.09 5.02
C THR A 35 14.70 -3.18 3.50
N TYR A 36 13.77 -4.02 3.03
CA TYR A 36 13.58 -4.34 1.62
C TYR A 36 12.10 -4.28 1.24
N SER A 37 11.85 -4.15 -0.05
CA SER A 37 10.51 -4.07 -0.65
C SER A 37 9.60 -5.24 -0.27
N GLU A 38 10.10 -6.47 -0.24
CA GLU A 38 9.31 -7.65 0.17
C GLU A 38 8.86 -7.56 1.63
N SER A 39 9.77 -7.17 2.53
CA SER A 39 9.44 -6.96 3.94
C SER A 39 8.43 -5.83 4.10
N TRP A 40 8.56 -4.76 3.30
CA TRP A 40 7.61 -3.66 3.26
C TRP A 40 6.22 -4.14 2.82
N CYS A 41 6.13 -4.91 1.73
CA CYS A 41 4.88 -5.52 1.27
C CYS A 41 4.23 -6.38 2.35
N ASN A 42 4.99 -7.22 3.05
CA ASN A 42 4.47 -8.07 4.12
C ASN A 42 3.91 -7.26 5.30
N SER A 43 4.63 -6.22 5.74
CA SER A 43 4.14 -5.29 6.76
C SER A 43 2.86 -4.58 6.32
N PHE A 44 2.80 -4.14 5.06
CA PHE A 44 1.62 -3.51 4.48
C PHE A 44 0.43 -4.46 4.47
N PHE A 45 0.63 -5.71 4.02
CA PHE A 45 -0.42 -6.72 4.02
C PHE A 45 -0.97 -7.02 5.41
N ASN A 46 -0.12 -6.97 6.45
CA ASN A 46 -0.59 -7.14 7.82
C ASN A 46 -1.43 -5.95 8.30
N GLN A 47 -1.01 -4.72 8.01
CA GLN A 47 -1.78 -3.52 8.41
C GLN A 47 -3.12 -3.40 7.69
N ILE A 48 -3.19 -3.68 6.38
CA ILE A 48 -4.47 -3.59 5.67
C ILE A 48 -5.48 -4.64 6.16
N LYS A 49 -5.04 -5.79 6.68
CA LYS A 49 -5.93 -6.81 7.26
C LYS A 49 -6.71 -6.28 8.46
N GLU A 50 -6.15 -5.30 9.17
CA GLU A 50 -6.78 -4.67 10.34
C GLU A 50 -7.84 -3.63 9.98
N ILE A 51 -7.92 -3.22 8.70
CA ILE A 51 -8.97 -2.30 8.25
C ILE A 51 -10.35 -2.97 8.47
N PRO A 52 -11.25 -2.37 9.28
CA PRO A 52 -12.58 -2.91 9.53
C PRO A 52 -13.37 -3.05 8.23
N ARG A 53 -13.90 -4.24 7.97
CA ARG A 53 -14.75 -4.49 6.81
C ARG A 53 -16.17 -4.06 7.16
N THR A 54 -16.69 -3.04 6.49
CA THR A 54 -18.10 -2.64 6.61
C THR A 54 -19.04 -3.61 5.89
N ASN A 55 -18.54 -4.49 5.01
CA ASN A 55 -19.34 -5.46 4.29
C ASN A 55 -18.57 -6.78 4.03
N ASN A 56 -19.19 -7.92 4.38
CA ASN A 56 -18.67 -9.28 4.18
C ASN A 56 -18.53 -9.68 2.70
N PHE A 57 -19.14 -8.92 1.78
CA PHE A 57 -19.04 -9.15 0.33
C PHE A 57 -17.91 -8.37 -0.36
N SER A 58 -17.13 -7.57 0.37
CA SER A 58 -15.97 -6.92 -0.21
C SER A 58 -14.87 -7.96 -0.46
N ALA A 59 -14.68 -8.30 -1.73
CA ALA A 59 -13.53 -9.05 -2.20
C ALA A 59 -12.27 -8.49 -1.50
N GLU A 60 -11.40 -9.41 -1.05
CA GLU A 60 -10.13 -9.14 -0.39
C GLU A 60 -9.57 -7.78 -0.79
N TYR A 61 -9.29 -6.92 0.20
CA TYR A 61 -8.83 -5.53 0.09
C TYR A 61 -8.43 -5.22 -1.34
N ALA A 62 -9.26 -4.45 -2.06
CA ALA A 62 -9.13 -4.26 -3.50
C ALA A 62 -7.86 -3.46 -3.88
N CYS A 63 -6.77 -3.61 -3.13
CA CYS A 63 -5.42 -3.19 -3.41
C CYS A 63 -4.41 -4.34 -3.15
N ARG A 64 -3.32 -4.37 -3.91
CA ARG A 64 -2.17 -5.24 -3.63
C ARG A 64 -0.87 -4.47 -3.78
N ALA A 65 0.11 -4.79 -2.93
CA ALA A 65 1.47 -4.29 -3.04
C ALA A 65 2.34 -5.33 -3.77
N TYR A 66 3.22 -4.85 -4.64
CA TYR A 66 4.16 -5.66 -5.41
C TYR A 66 5.56 -5.10 -5.24
N ALA A 67 6.51 -5.94 -4.81
CA ALA A 67 7.92 -5.60 -4.90
C ALA A 67 8.34 -5.64 -6.38
N ILE A 68 8.82 -4.50 -6.90
CA ILE A 68 9.31 -4.41 -8.29
C ILE A 68 10.80 -4.74 -8.33
N ASP A 69 11.53 -4.26 -7.34
CA ASP A 69 12.94 -4.55 -7.09
C ASP A 69 13.20 -4.52 -5.58
N THR A 70 14.44 -4.64 -5.13
CA THR A 70 14.85 -4.67 -3.71
C THR A 70 14.40 -3.44 -2.89
N TYR A 71 14.19 -2.29 -3.54
CA TYR A 71 13.96 -0.98 -2.92
C TYR A 71 12.73 -0.25 -3.46
N THR A 72 11.97 -0.85 -4.37
CA THR A 72 10.77 -0.25 -4.95
C THR A 72 9.56 -1.15 -4.78
N VAL A 73 8.48 -0.57 -4.29
CA VAL A 73 7.16 -1.20 -4.16
C VAL A 73 6.14 -0.41 -4.95
N GLU A 74 5.27 -1.12 -5.66
CA GLU A 74 4.09 -0.52 -6.27
C GLU A 74 2.82 -1.02 -5.60
N ILE A 75 1.93 -0.08 -5.30
CA ILE A 75 0.62 -0.38 -4.74
C ILE A 75 -0.42 -0.13 -5.81
N TRP A 76 -1.22 -1.14 -6.08
CA TRP A 76 -2.22 -1.14 -7.15
C TRP A 76 -3.60 -1.34 -6.59
N LYS A 77 -4.58 -0.62 -7.14
CA LYS A 77 -5.99 -0.97 -7.00
C LYS A 77 -6.27 -2.18 -7.90
N MET A 78 -6.94 -3.18 -7.36
CA MET A 78 -7.41 -4.35 -8.07
C MET A 78 -8.89 -4.15 -8.49
N ASP A 79 -9.27 -4.73 -9.62
CA ASP A 79 -10.68 -4.83 -10.01
C ASP A 79 -11.36 -6.07 -9.39
N THR A 80 -12.61 -6.32 -9.76
CA THR A 80 -13.40 -7.45 -9.24
C THR A 80 -12.93 -8.81 -9.74
N LYS A 81 -12.06 -8.85 -10.76
CA LYS A 81 -11.45 -10.06 -11.30
C LYS A 81 -10.05 -10.31 -10.72
N GLY A 82 -9.55 -9.41 -9.88
CA GLY A 82 -8.20 -9.46 -9.35
C GLY A 82 -7.13 -8.95 -10.31
N GLU A 83 -7.51 -8.19 -11.35
CA GLU A 83 -6.59 -7.55 -12.29
C GLU A 83 -6.22 -6.13 -11.82
N LYS A 84 -5.03 -5.65 -12.22
CA LYS A 84 -4.54 -4.31 -11.87
C LYS A 84 -5.41 -3.26 -12.58
N LYS A 85 -6.22 -2.52 -11.82
CA LYS A 85 -7.09 -1.45 -12.35
C LYS A 85 -6.33 -0.14 -12.55
N TYR A 86 -5.64 0.34 -11.52
CA TYR A 86 -4.80 1.54 -11.59
C TYR A 86 -3.77 1.56 -10.46
N LYS A 87 -2.62 2.20 -10.71
CA LYS A 87 -1.55 2.37 -9.72
C LYS A 87 -1.94 3.44 -8.71
N MET A 88 -1.81 3.13 -7.42
CA MET A 88 -2.10 4.06 -6.34
C MET A 88 -0.85 4.80 -5.87
N PHE A 89 0.22 4.05 -5.62
CA PHE A 89 1.47 4.60 -5.10
C PHE A 89 2.68 3.87 -5.67
N THR A 90 3.78 4.60 -5.79
CA THR A 90 5.13 4.03 -5.86
C THR A 90 5.85 4.40 -4.58
N VAL A 91 6.46 3.42 -3.93
CA VAL A 91 7.19 3.59 -2.66
C VAL A 91 8.63 3.16 -2.92
N THR A 92 9.60 4.07 -2.69
CA THR A 92 11.02 3.84 -2.97
C THR A 92 11.86 4.11 -1.74
N LYS A 93 12.76 3.18 -1.39
CA LYS A 93 13.63 3.35 -0.23
C LYS A 93 14.58 4.52 -0.43
N ILE A 94 14.67 5.39 0.57
CA ILE A 94 15.59 6.52 0.59
C ILE A 94 16.99 5.95 0.92
N ARG A 95 17.99 6.35 0.13
CA ARG A 95 19.39 5.95 0.28
C ARG A 95 20.19 7.03 0.98
#